data_AF-A0A3A8KQ13-F1
#
_entry.id   AF-A0A3A8KQ13-F1
#
_cell.length_a   1.000
_cell.length_b   1.000
_cell.length_c   1.000
_cell.angle_alpha   90.00
_cell.angle_beta   90.00
_cell.angle_gamma   90.00
#
_symmetry.space_group_name_H-M   'P 1'
#
loop_
_entity.id
_entity.type
_entity.pdbx_description
1 polymer ?
#
loop_
_entity_poly.entity_id
_entity_poly.type
_entity_poly.pdbx_seq_one_letter_code
_entity_poly.pdbx_strand_id
1 'polypeptide(L)'
;MSTTTRTGGPPKDVAYDDVNELIATATRLMQKDAAPDTLTPDDVRKIGEELDIPARYVDQALEALARRREEQAREAQAQERLARLRRVRLRRSAWVGAAVMGLLAVSGLVVRNGLTTTLADVAQKRAQVRSVMERRESLRARQDTLTPGLARDAELAGADNRVAIEQRRYDERAADYNASAASFPNGWVVRLTGLPPVLPLSSEVSTW
;
A
#
# COMPACT_ATOMS: atom_id res chain seq x y z
N MET A 1 71.40 59.50 -44.67
CA MET A 1 70.35 60.39 -44.11
C MET A 1 68.99 59.86 -44.56
N SER A 2 68.16 59.49 -43.58
CA SER A 2 66.68 59.48 -43.45
C SER A 2 65.78 59.44 -44.70
N THR A 3 64.55 58.91 -44.74
CA THR A 3 63.65 58.05 -43.92
C THR A 3 62.38 57.96 -44.79
N THR A 4 61.71 56.82 -44.97
CA THR A 4 60.28 56.77 -45.38
C THR A 4 59.65 55.43 -44.93
N THR A 5 58.95 55.43 -43.79
CA THR A 5 57.47 55.43 -43.62
C THR A 5 56.77 54.12 -44.02
N ARG A 6 56.35 53.34 -43.02
CA ARG A 6 55.37 52.24 -43.17
C ARG A 6 54.09 52.62 -42.41
N THR A 7 53.03 52.82 -43.17
CA THR A 7 51.66 53.14 -42.77
C THR A 7 51.00 51.99 -41.98
N GLY A 8 50.31 52.34 -40.89
CA GLY A 8 49.48 51.43 -40.10
C GLY A 8 48.10 51.20 -40.70
N GLY A 9 47.62 49.95 -40.60
CA GLY A 9 46.22 49.58 -40.82
C GLY A 9 45.51 49.31 -39.47
N PRO A 10 44.16 49.37 -39.43
CA PRO A 10 43.37 49.41 -38.20
C PRO A 10 43.34 48.07 -37.43
N PRO A 11 43.04 48.08 -36.12
CA PRO A 11 43.05 46.89 -35.27
C PRO A 11 41.91 45.94 -35.66
N LYS A 12 42.28 44.67 -35.86
CA LYS A 12 41.35 43.58 -36.17
C LYS A 12 40.46 43.28 -34.97
N ASP A 13 39.15 43.33 -35.18
CA ASP A 13 38.14 42.70 -34.32
C ASP A 13 38.54 41.25 -34.06
N VAL A 14 38.75 40.90 -32.79
CA VAL A 14 38.96 39.52 -32.35
C VAL A 14 37.57 38.90 -32.19
N ALA A 15 37.27 37.95 -33.07
CA ALA A 15 35.96 37.37 -33.25
C ALA A 15 35.55 36.48 -32.06
N TYR A 16 34.25 36.44 -31.77
CA TYR A 16 33.61 35.57 -30.77
C TYR A 16 33.95 34.06 -30.88
N ASP A 17 34.59 33.63 -31.98
CA ASP A 17 35.04 32.25 -32.19
C ASP A 17 36.10 31.80 -31.17
N ASP A 18 37.00 32.70 -30.75
CA ASP A 18 38.12 32.34 -29.86
C ASP A 18 37.65 31.93 -28.45
N VAL A 19 36.51 32.47 -28.00
CA VAL A 19 35.91 32.15 -26.68
C VAL A 19 35.28 30.75 -26.69
N ASN A 20 34.66 30.37 -27.81
CA ASN A 20 34.05 29.05 -27.96
C ASN A 20 35.11 27.96 -28.08
N GLU A 21 36.23 28.25 -28.76
CA GLU A 21 37.36 27.34 -28.86
C GLU A 21 38.04 27.09 -27.50
N LEU A 22 38.11 28.12 -26.64
CA LEU A 22 38.58 28.00 -25.26
C LEU A 22 37.70 27.07 -24.41
N ILE A 23 36.38 27.25 -24.47
CA ILE A 23 35.42 26.41 -23.73
C ILE A 23 35.48 24.95 -24.23
N ALA A 24 35.61 24.75 -25.55
CA ALA A 24 35.73 23.42 -26.16
C ALA A 24 37.05 22.73 -25.78
N THR A 25 38.16 23.47 -25.76
CA THR A 25 39.48 22.96 -25.38
C THR A 25 39.56 22.66 -23.89
N ALA A 26 38.98 23.50 -23.04
CA ALA A 26 38.84 23.26 -21.62
C ALA A 26 37.99 22.00 -21.34
N THR A 27 36.87 21.83 -22.03
CA THR A 27 36.00 20.63 -21.89
C THR A 27 36.72 19.36 -22.36
N ARG A 28 37.54 19.44 -23.41
CA ARG A 28 38.35 18.32 -23.93
C ARG A 28 39.49 17.94 -22.99
N LEU A 29 40.14 18.92 -22.35
CA LEU A 29 41.17 18.69 -21.31
C LEU A 29 40.56 18.04 -20.06
N MET A 30 39.34 18.42 -19.67
CA MET A 30 38.61 17.80 -18.55
C MET A 30 38.31 16.31 -18.75
N GLN A 31 38.28 15.81 -19.99
CA GLN A 31 38.02 14.39 -20.28
C GLN A 31 39.28 13.52 -20.36
N LYS A 32 40.47 14.12 -20.54
CA LYS A 32 41.69 13.38 -20.93
C LYS A 32 42.53 12.90 -19.75
N ASP A 33 42.50 13.59 -18.62
CA ASP A 33 43.17 13.17 -17.39
C ASP A 33 42.13 13.06 -16.29
N ALA A 34 42.14 11.95 -15.55
CA ALA A 34 41.26 11.71 -14.42
C ALA A 34 41.26 12.94 -13.49
N ALA A 35 40.23 13.77 -13.59
CA ALA A 35 40.09 14.94 -12.77
C ALA A 35 40.08 14.49 -11.30
N PRO A 36 40.99 14.96 -10.43
CA PRO A 36 40.55 15.17 -9.06
C PRO A 36 39.34 16.10 -9.16
N ASP A 37 38.28 15.79 -8.42
CA ASP A 37 36.92 16.32 -8.54
C ASP A 37 36.78 17.87 -8.44
N THR A 38 37.89 18.61 -8.42
CA THR A 38 37.94 20.07 -8.48
C THR A 38 39.25 20.53 -9.12
N LEU A 39 39.21 21.30 -10.23
CA LEU A 39 40.35 22.14 -10.61
C LEU A 39 40.72 23.00 -9.40
N THR A 40 41.95 22.89 -8.90
CA THR A 40 42.39 23.71 -7.78
C THR A 40 42.65 25.14 -8.27
N PRO A 41 42.57 26.15 -7.40
CA PRO A 41 42.88 27.53 -7.78
C PRO A 41 44.26 27.69 -8.42
N ASP A 42 45.21 26.84 -8.02
CA ASP A 42 46.58 26.82 -8.53
C ASP A 42 46.66 26.23 -9.94
N ASP A 43 45.85 25.22 -10.27
CA ASP A 43 45.77 24.64 -11.61
C ASP A 43 45.25 25.67 -12.63
N VAL A 44 44.23 26.46 -12.24
CA VAL A 44 43.66 27.52 -13.08
C VAL A 44 44.68 28.62 -13.35
N ARG A 45 45.53 28.95 -12.35
CA ARG A 45 46.58 29.96 -12.49
C ARG A 45 47.68 29.51 -13.43
N LYS A 46 48.12 28.25 -13.30
CA LYS A 46 49.12 27.64 -14.18
C LYS A 46 48.63 27.57 -15.63
N ILE A 47 47.36 27.25 -15.86
CA ILE A 47 46.74 27.27 -17.20
C ILE A 47 46.69 28.70 -17.75
N GLY A 48 46.39 29.69 -16.91
CA GLY A 48 46.41 31.11 -17.29
C GLY A 48 47.80 31.58 -17.72
N GLU A 49 48.85 31.12 -17.03
CA GLU A 49 50.25 31.38 -17.39
C GLU A 49 50.66 30.68 -18.70
N GLU A 50 50.28 29.43 -18.90
CA GLU A 50 50.57 28.67 -20.13
C GLU A 50 49.87 29.24 -21.37
N LEU A 51 48.72 29.88 -21.20
CA LEU A 51 47.93 30.52 -22.27
C LEU A 51 48.18 32.02 -22.41
N ASP A 52 49.16 32.57 -21.68
CA ASP A 52 49.54 34.00 -21.68
C ASP A 52 48.35 34.94 -21.36
N ILE A 53 47.44 34.48 -20.48
CA ILE A 53 46.26 35.23 -20.05
C ILE A 53 46.66 36.19 -18.91
N PRO A 54 46.33 37.50 -19.00
CA PRO A 54 46.68 38.45 -17.94
C PRO A 54 46.07 38.06 -16.58
N ALA A 55 46.87 38.14 -15.51
CA ALA A 55 46.51 37.71 -14.14
C ALA A 55 45.15 38.25 -13.65
N ARG A 56 44.79 39.49 -14.00
CA ARG A 56 43.49 40.09 -13.65
C ARG A 56 42.27 39.30 -14.12
N TYR A 57 42.38 38.59 -15.26
CA TYR A 57 41.30 37.79 -15.81
C TYR A 57 41.25 36.41 -15.17
N VAL A 58 42.42 35.87 -14.78
CA VAL A 58 42.52 34.64 -14.00
C VAL A 58 41.87 34.83 -12.63
N ASP A 59 42.13 35.96 -11.96
CA ASP A 59 41.53 36.28 -10.66
C ASP A 59 40.00 36.47 -10.76
N GLN A 60 39.50 37.16 -11.80
CA GLN A 60 38.05 37.25 -12.07
C GLN A 60 37.40 35.89 -12.33
N ALA A 61 38.08 35.01 -13.08
CA ALA A 61 37.60 33.67 -13.36
C ALA A 61 37.56 32.81 -12.08
N LEU A 62 38.59 32.91 -11.24
CA LEU A 62 38.64 32.24 -9.94
C LEU A 62 37.52 32.70 -9.01
N GLU A 63 37.24 34.00 -8.92
CA GLU A 63 36.11 34.53 -8.15
C GLU A 63 34.75 34.07 -8.67
N ALA A 64 34.56 34.05 -9.99
CA ALA A 64 33.32 33.58 -10.61
C ALA A 64 33.10 32.08 -10.35
N LEU A 65 34.17 31.29 -10.41
CA LEU A 65 34.14 29.85 -10.12
C LEU A 65 33.84 29.57 -8.64
N ALA A 66 34.44 30.35 -7.73
CA ALA A 66 34.19 30.25 -6.29
C ALA A 66 32.71 30.51 -5.96
N ARG A 67 32.11 31.56 -6.53
CA ARG A 67 30.68 31.88 -6.36
C ARG A 67 29.78 30.73 -6.82
N ARG A 68 30.03 30.17 -8.01
CA ARG A 68 29.25 29.03 -8.51
C ARG A 68 29.39 27.78 -7.66
N ARG A 69 30.58 27.50 -7.12
CA ARG A 69 30.79 26.37 -6.21
C ARG A 69 30.00 26.51 -4.92
N GLU A 70 29.94 27.72 -4.36
CA GLU A 70 29.10 27.98 -3.18
C GLU A 70 27.62 27.77 -3.48
N GLU A 71 27.14 28.22 -4.64
CA GLU A 71 25.76 28.00 -5.09
C GLU A 71 25.47 26.50 -5.28
N GLN A 72 26.32 25.77 -6.01
CA GLN A 72 26.18 24.33 -6.22
C GLN A 72 26.25 23.55 -4.91
N ALA A 73 27.13 23.92 -3.98
CA ALA A 73 27.22 23.29 -2.66
C ALA A 73 25.94 23.55 -1.83
N ARG A 74 25.37 24.75 -1.90
CA ARG A 74 24.09 25.08 -1.24
C ARG A 74 22.93 24.30 -1.84
N GLU A 75 22.89 24.17 -3.16
CA GLU A 75 21.88 23.38 -3.87
C GLU A 75 22.01 21.89 -3.55
N ALA A 76 23.22 21.33 -3.57
CA ALA A 76 23.47 19.93 -3.20
C ALA A 76 23.06 19.66 -1.74
N GLN A 77 23.41 20.55 -0.82
CA GLN A 77 22.98 20.44 0.58
C GLN A 77 21.46 20.56 0.75
N ALA A 78 20.81 21.45 -0.01
CA ALA A 78 19.35 21.57 0.00
C ALA A 78 18.67 20.31 -0.53
N GLN A 79 19.20 19.73 -1.63
CA GLN A 79 18.73 18.48 -2.20
C GLN A 79 18.91 17.30 -1.23
N GLU A 80 20.06 17.20 -0.56
CA GLU A 80 20.30 16.17 0.44
C GLU A 80 19.35 16.25 1.64
N ARG A 81 19.10 17.46 2.15
CA ARG A 81 18.16 17.67 3.26
C ARG A 81 16.75 17.21 2.89
N LEU A 82 16.28 17.56 1.70
CA LEU A 82 14.99 17.11 1.18
C LEU A 82 14.92 15.59 1.00
N ALA A 83 16.00 14.97 0.49
CA ALA A 83 16.08 13.53 0.30
C ALA A 83 16.07 12.76 1.65
N ARG A 84 16.79 13.24 2.67
CA ARG A 84 16.79 12.66 4.02
C ARG A 84 15.41 12.73 4.66
N LEU A 85 14.73 13.88 4.59
CA LEU A 85 13.38 14.05 5.13
C LEU A 85 12.37 13.13 4.44
N ARG A 86 12.42 13.02 3.10
CA ARG A 86 11.56 12.09 2.34
C ARG A 86 11.75 10.65 2.78
N ARG A 87 13.00 10.18 2.93
CA ARG A 87 13.29 8.80 3.38
C ARG A 87 12.76 8.51 4.79
N VAL A 88 12.92 9.43 5.74
CA VAL A 88 12.41 9.25 7.11
C VAL A 88 10.88 9.26 7.14
N ARG A 89 10.24 10.16 6.38
CA ARG A 89 8.78 10.24 6.28
C ARG A 89 8.19 8.97 5.69
N LEU A 90 8.77 8.45 4.60
CA LEU A 90 8.34 7.20 3.96
C LEU A 90 8.48 5.98 4.88
N ARG A 91 9.58 5.86 5.62
CA ARG A 91 9.78 4.76 6.58
C ARG A 91 8.76 4.81 7.71
N ARG A 92 8.48 6.00 8.26
CA ARG A 92 7.46 6.17 9.29
C ARG A 92 6.05 5.85 8.76
N SER A 93 5.68 6.32 7.58
CA SER A 93 4.38 6.00 6.99
C SER A 93 4.24 4.52 6.65
N ALA A 94 5.32 3.84 6.25
CA ALA A 94 5.31 2.40 6.02
C ALA A 94 5.00 1.61 7.30
N TRP A 95 5.61 1.97 8.43
CA TRP A 95 5.31 1.34 9.73
C TRP A 95 3.88 1.56 10.18
N VAL A 96 3.34 2.78 9.99
CA VAL A 96 1.94 3.07 10.28
C VAL A 96 1.02 2.22 9.41
N GLY A 97 1.29 2.11 8.10
CA GLY A 97 0.52 1.27 7.20
C GLY A 97 0.56 -0.21 7.59
N ALA A 98 1.73 -0.74 7.95
CA ALA A 98 1.88 -2.10 8.43
C ALA A 98 1.10 -2.36 9.73
N ALA A 99 1.13 -1.41 10.67
CA ALA A 99 0.37 -1.52 11.91
C ALA A 99 -1.15 -1.55 11.67
N VAL A 100 -1.66 -0.68 10.79
CA VAL A 100 -3.08 -0.65 10.41
C VAL A 100 -3.49 -1.96 9.72
N MET A 101 -2.69 -2.47 8.79
CA MET A 101 -2.94 -3.77 8.15
C MET A 101 -2.94 -4.92 9.15
N GLY A 102 -2.00 -4.93 10.09
CA GLY A 102 -1.96 -5.92 11.18
C GLY A 102 -3.22 -5.87 12.04
N LEU A 103 -3.68 -4.67 12.41
CA LEU A 103 -4.90 -4.49 13.18
C LEU A 103 -6.14 -4.99 12.43
N LEU A 104 -6.25 -4.68 11.13
CA LEU A 104 -7.35 -5.17 10.28
C LEU A 104 -7.33 -6.69 10.15
N ALA A 105 -6.15 -7.32 10.01
CA ALA A 105 -6.03 -8.77 9.96
C ALA A 105 -6.48 -9.43 11.27
N VAL A 106 -6.05 -8.89 12.42
CA VAL A 106 -6.47 -9.38 13.75
C VAL A 106 -7.98 -9.18 13.95
N SER A 107 -8.51 -8.02 13.58
CA SER A 107 -9.95 -7.74 13.65
C SER A 107 -10.76 -8.72 12.79
N GLY A 108 -10.30 -8.99 11.57
CA GLY A 108 -10.92 -9.99 10.69
C GLY A 108 -10.93 -11.40 11.29
N LEU A 109 -9.87 -11.80 11.99
CA LEU A 109 -9.81 -13.08 12.71
C LEU A 109 -10.83 -13.14 13.85
N VAL A 110 -10.99 -12.07 14.63
CA VAL A 110 -11.99 -12.00 15.71
C VAL A 110 -13.40 -12.15 15.15
N VAL A 111 -13.72 -11.41 14.08
CA VAL A 111 -15.02 -11.50 13.40
C VAL A 111 -15.26 -12.90 12.85
N ARG A 112 -14.27 -13.48 12.17
CA ARG A 112 -14.34 -14.84 11.65
C ARG A 112 -14.65 -15.85 12.75
N ASN A 113 -13.94 -15.76 13.88
CA ASN A 113 -14.14 -16.67 15.00
C ASN A 113 -15.56 -16.54 15.58
N GLY A 114 -16.06 -15.31 15.77
CA GLY A 114 -17.44 -15.08 16.22
C GLY A 114 -18.48 -15.69 15.29
N LEU A 115 -18.35 -15.45 13.97
CA LEU A 115 -19.25 -16.02 12.97
C LEU A 115 -19.19 -17.55 12.94
N THR A 116 -17.99 -18.15 13.07
CA THR A 116 -17.87 -19.61 13.13
C THR A 116 -18.53 -20.20 14.36
N THR A 117 -18.50 -19.52 15.50
CA THR A 117 -19.23 -19.94 16.71
C THR A 117 -20.73 -19.90 16.47
N THR A 118 -21.26 -18.80 15.93
CA THR A 118 -22.70 -18.71 15.61
C THR A 118 -23.14 -19.75 14.58
N LEU A 119 -22.28 -20.07 13.60
CA LEU A 119 -22.54 -21.11 12.62
C LEU A 119 -22.58 -22.51 13.26
N ALA A 120 -21.67 -22.79 14.20
CA ALA A 120 -21.66 -24.04 14.95
C ALA A 120 -22.92 -24.20 15.81
N ASP A 121 -23.39 -23.12 16.44
CA ASP A 121 -24.64 -23.10 17.20
C ASP A 121 -25.85 -23.43 16.31
N VAL A 122 -25.92 -22.84 15.10
CA VAL A 122 -26.99 -23.14 14.14
C VAL A 122 -26.94 -24.60 13.69
N ALA A 123 -25.74 -25.13 13.43
CA ALA A 123 -25.56 -26.54 13.08
C ALA A 123 -26.01 -27.48 14.21
N GLN A 124 -25.71 -27.13 15.46
CA GLN A 124 -26.18 -27.87 16.63
C GLN A 124 -27.71 -27.84 16.73
N LYS A 125 -28.34 -26.67 16.54
CA LYS A 125 -29.81 -26.55 16.55
C LYS A 125 -30.47 -27.33 15.43
N ARG A 126 -29.87 -27.35 14.24
CA ARG A 126 -30.34 -28.18 13.13
C ARG A 126 -30.33 -29.67 13.48
N ALA A 127 -29.27 -30.15 14.13
CA ALA A 127 -29.20 -31.53 14.59
C ALA A 127 -30.27 -31.86 15.65
N GLN A 128 -30.56 -30.92 16.55
CA GLN A 128 -31.64 -31.08 17.55
C GLN A 128 -33.01 -31.21 16.88
N VAL A 129 -33.31 -30.39 15.87
CA VAL A 129 -34.55 -30.51 15.08
C VAL A 129 -34.64 -31.88 14.44
N ARG A 130 -33.57 -32.36 13.79
CA ARG A 130 -33.54 -33.69 13.17
C ARG A 130 -33.87 -34.79 14.17
N SER A 131 -33.23 -34.81 15.33
CA SER A 131 -33.51 -35.81 16.37
C SER A 131 -34.96 -35.77 16.89
N VAL A 132 -35.56 -34.59 17.00
CA VAL A 132 -36.97 -34.46 17.41
C VAL A 132 -37.92 -34.91 16.31
N MET A 133 -37.60 -34.65 15.04
CA MET A 133 -38.37 -35.14 13.89
C MET A 133 -38.30 -36.67 13.78
N GLU A 134 -37.12 -37.27 13.90
CA GLU A 134 -36.94 -38.73 13.95
C GLU A 134 -37.76 -39.35 15.09
N ARG A 135 -37.73 -38.72 16.29
CA ARG A 135 -38.52 -39.19 17.43
C ARG A 135 -40.01 -39.10 17.14
N ARG A 136 -40.48 -38.01 16.54
CA ARG A 136 -41.87 -37.84 16.12
C ARG A 136 -42.29 -38.92 15.12
N GLU A 137 -41.45 -39.23 14.14
CA GLU A 137 -41.72 -40.28 13.15
C GLU A 137 -41.81 -41.65 13.80
N SER A 138 -40.90 -41.98 14.71
CA SER A 138 -40.97 -43.24 15.45
C SER A 138 -42.23 -43.34 16.32
N LEU A 139 -42.69 -42.21 16.88
CA LEU A 139 -43.93 -42.16 17.66
C LEU A 139 -45.15 -42.38 16.76
N ARG A 140 -45.21 -41.71 15.60
CA ARG A 140 -46.29 -41.92 14.62
C ARG A 140 -46.36 -43.38 14.18
N ALA A 141 -45.22 -43.97 13.82
CA ALA A 141 -45.17 -45.38 13.43
C ALA A 141 -45.66 -46.34 14.54
N ARG A 142 -45.35 -46.06 15.80
CA ARG A 142 -45.85 -46.85 16.95
C ARG A 142 -47.35 -46.68 17.16
N GLN A 143 -47.88 -45.49 16.90
CA GLN A 143 -49.28 -45.18 17.14
C GLN A 143 -50.20 -45.53 15.97
N ASP A 144 -49.67 -45.73 14.76
CA ASP A 144 -50.45 -46.17 13.61
C ASP A 144 -50.99 -47.60 13.75
N THR A 145 -50.39 -48.40 14.65
CA THR A 145 -50.88 -49.74 14.98
C THR A 145 -51.93 -49.75 16.10
N LEU A 146 -52.17 -48.60 16.74
CA LEU A 146 -53.12 -48.46 17.86
C LEU A 146 -54.48 -47.93 17.37
N THR A 147 -55.54 -48.30 18.07
CA THR A 147 -56.89 -47.75 17.82
C THR A 147 -56.91 -46.23 18.00
N PRO A 148 -57.50 -45.46 17.06
CA PRO A 148 -57.65 -44.01 17.20
C PRO A 148 -58.37 -43.62 18.49
N GLY A 149 -57.93 -42.53 19.12
CA GLY A 149 -58.53 -42.03 20.36
C GLY A 149 -57.85 -40.76 20.87
N LEU A 150 -58.54 -40.03 21.76
CA LEU A 150 -58.11 -38.71 22.24
C LEU A 150 -56.70 -38.70 22.84
N ALA A 151 -56.30 -39.77 23.54
CA ALA A 151 -54.97 -39.87 24.14
C ALA A 151 -53.86 -39.98 23.09
N ARG A 152 -54.08 -40.74 22.00
CA ARG A 152 -53.17 -40.88 20.86
C ARG A 152 -52.97 -39.51 20.20
N ASP A 153 -54.08 -38.86 19.87
CA ASP A 153 -54.08 -37.57 19.17
C ASP A 153 -53.39 -36.47 19.99
N ALA A 154 -53.61 -36.46 21.32
CA ALA A 154 -52.93 -35.53 22.23
C ALA A 154 -51.41 -35.76 22.27
N GLU A 155 -50.96 -37.02 22.23
CA GLU A 155 -49.54 -37.35 22.23
C GLU A 155 -48.86 -36.98 20.90
N LEU A 156 -49.54 -37.18 19.75
CA LEU A 156 -49.08 -36.70 18.43
C LEU A 156 -49.00 -35.18 18.38
N ALA A 157 -50.06 -34.49 18.83
CA ALA A 157 -50.08 -33.04 18.90
C ALA A 157 -48.95 -32.51 19.79
N GLY A 158 -48.65 -33.18 20.90
CA GLY A 158 -47.50 -32.88 21.75
C GLY A 158 -46.15 -33.06 21.04
N ALA A 159 -46.02 -34.08 20.20
CA ALA A 159 -44.81 -34.30 19.39
C ALA A 159 -44.65 -33.26 18.26
N ASP A 160 -45.74 -32.90 17.60
CA ASP A 160 -45.75 -31.85 16.59
C ASP A 160 -45.40 -30.48 17.18
N ASN A 161 -45.93 -30.16 18.37
CA ASN A 161 -45.58 -28.93 19.07
C ASN A 161 -44.08 -28.88 19.43
N ARG A 162 -43.48 -30.00 19.87
CA ARG A 162 -42.03 -30.06 20.14
C ARG A 162 -41.19 -29.78 18.88
N VAL A 163 -41.59 -30.31 17.72
CA VAL A 163 -40.92 -30.01 16.45
C VAL A 163 -41.02 -28.52 16.13
N ALA A 164 -42.21 -27.93 16.23
CA ALA A 164 -42.42 -26.51 15.95
C ALA A 164 -41.58 -25.60 16.86
N ILE A 165 -41.47 -25.94 18.15
CA ILE A 165 -40.63 -25.20 19.11
C ILE A 165 -39.15 -25.29 18.73
N GLU A 166 -38.63 -26.46 18.38
CA GLU A 166 -37.22 -26.60 18.00
C GLU A 166 -36.91 -25.96 16.64
N GLN A 167 -37.85 -26.00 15.69
CA GLN A 167 -37.73 -25.27 14.42
C GLN A 167 -37.64 -23.76 14.66
N ARG A 168 -38.49 -23.21 15.54
CA ARG A 168 -38.41 -21.81 15.94
C ARG A 168 -37.06 -21.46 16.57
N ARG A 169 -36.54 -22.33 17.45
CA ARG A 169 -35.20 -22.15 18.06
C ARG A 169 -34.07 -22.20 17.04
N TYR A 170 -34.21 -23.02 16.01
CA TYR A 170 -33.27 -23.04 14.88
C TYR A 170 -33.36 -21.72 14.09
N ASP A 171 -34.57 -21.27 13.76
CA ASP A 171 -34.80 -20.04 12.99
C ASP A 171 -34.26 -18.81 13.69
N GLU A 172 -34.45 -18.71 15.01
CA GLU A 172 -33.88 -17.64 15.83
C GLU A 172 -32.36 -17.58 15.66
N ARG A 173 -31.66 -18.72 15.75
CA ARG A 173 -30.19 -18.76 15.59
C ARG A 173 -29.74 -18.52 14.15
N ALA A 174 -30.48 -19.05 13.18
CA ALA A 174 -30.18 -18.82 11.76
C ALA A 174 -30.37 -17.34 11.39
N ALA A 175 -31.40 -16.70 11.91
CA ALA A 175 -31.65 -15.27 11.75
C ALA A 175 -30.55 -14.42 12.41
N ASP A 176 -30.13 -14.76 13.63
CA ASP A 176 -29.01 -14.07 14.32
C ASP A 176 -27.71 -14.16 13.52
N TYR A 177 -27.41 -15.35 12.96
CA TYR A 177 -26.28 -15.54 12.06
C TYR A 177 -26.42 -14.65 10.82
N ASN A 178 -27.58 -14.67 10.16
CA ASN A 178 -27.84 -13.91 8.94
C ASN A 178 -27.71 -12.40 9.16
N ALA A 179 -28.26 -11.88 10.26
CA ALA A 179 -28.12 -10.48 10.65
C ALA A 179 -26.65 -10.11 10.90
N SER A 180 -25.92 -10.97 11.61
CA SER A 180 -24.49 -10.78 11.89
C SER A 180 -23.64 -10.83 10.62
N ALA A 181 -23.91 -11.79 9.73
CA ALA A 181 -23.19 -11.99 8.48
C ALA A 181 -23.44 -10.87 7.46
N ALA A 182 -24.63 -10.29 7.45
CA ALA A 182 -24.97 -9.16 6.56
C ALA A 182 -24.45 -7.80 7.04
N SER A 183 -24.09 -7.67 8.32
CA SER A 183 -23.66 -6.39 8.89
C SER A 183 -22.24 -5.98 8.45
N PHE A 184 -21.96 -4.68 8.39
CA PHE A 184 -20.60 -4.18 8.22
C PHE A 184 -19.87 -4.14 9.58
N PRO A 185 -18.61 -4.60 9.69
CA PRO A 185 -17.71 -5.08 8.63
C PRO A 185 -17.80 -6.58 8.32
N ASN A 186 -18.65 -7.33 9.01
CA ASN A 186 -18.73 -8.79 8.95
C ASN A 186 -18.96 -9.34 7.54
N GLY A 187 -19.83 -8.73 6.73
CA GLY A 187 -20.11 -9.18 5.36
C GLY A 187 -18.88 -9.19 4.44
N TRP A 188 -17.89 -8.32 4.70
CA TRP A 188 -16.61 -8.37 3.97
C TRP A 188 -15.80 -9.60 4.38
N VAL A 189 -15.73 -9.88 5.68
CA VAL A 189 -15.05 -11.07 6.20
C VAL A 189 -15.68 -12.34 5.64
N VAL A 190 -17.01 -12.43 5.66
CA VAL A 190 -17.76 -13.57 5.10
C VAL A 190 -17.35 -13.86 3.66
N ARG A 191 -17.32 -12.82 2.80
CA ARG A 191 -16.94 -12.94 1.39
C ARG A 191 -15.47 -13.34 1.20
N LEU A 192 -14.58 -12.83 2.05
CA LEU A 192 -13.15 -13.14 1.98
C LEU A 192 -12.81 -14.53 2.51
N THR A 193 -13.56 -15.04 3.50
CA THR A 193 -13.27 -16.33 4.15
C THR A 193 -14.09 -17.49 3.61
N GLY A 194 -15.08 -17.24 2.74
CA GLY A 194 -15.96 -18.26 2.20
C GLY A 194 -16.99 -18.81 3.21
N LEU A 195 -17.32 -18.01 4.24
CA LEU A 195 -18.42 -18.38 5.14
C LEU A 195 -19.76 -18.23 4.39
N PRO A 196 -20.80 -18.99 4.75
CA PRO A 196 -22.10 -18.86 4.11
C PRO A 196 -22.66 -17.46 4.33
N PRO A 197 -23.10 -16.73 3.28
CA PRO A 197 -23.62 -15.38 3.43
C PRO A 197 -25.02 -15.35 4.05
N VAL A 198 -25.77 -16.45 3.91
CA VAL A 198 -27.11 -16.63 4.46
C VAL A 198 -27.34 -18.11 4.74
N LEU A 199 -28.03 -18.41 5.83
CA LEU A 199 -28.51 -19.73 6.20
C LEU A 199 -30.02 -19.79 5.99
N PRO A 200 -30.55 -20.91 5.48
CA PRO A 200 -31.98 -21.08 5.26
C PRO A 200 -32.74 -21.13 6.58
N LEU A 201 -33.98 -20.68 6.57
CA LEU A 201 -34.92 -20.86 7.69
C LEU A 201 -35.64 -22.21 7.58
N SER A 202 -36.29 -22.63 8.66
CA SER A 202 -36.99 -23.91 8.77
C SER A 202 -38.06 -24.10 7.69
N SER A 203 -38.68 -23.01 7.24
CA SER A 203 -39.65 -22.99 6.13
C SER A 203 -39.03 -23.25 4.76
N GLU A 204 -37.73 -23.01 4.61
CA GLU A 204 -36.97 -23.18 3.35
C GLU A 204 -36.24 -24.52 3.30
N VAL A 205 -36.06 -25.18 4.44
CA VAL A 205 -35.40 -26.48 4.54
C VAL A 205 -36.39 -27.59 4.19
N SER A 206 -36.22 -28.16 2.99
CA SER A 206 -37.00 -29.33 2.55
C SER A 206 -36.57 -30.63 3.24
N THR A 207 -35.31 -30.71 3.68
CA THR A 207 -34.72 -31.92 4.27
C THR A 207 -33.85 -31.59 5.48
N TRP A 208 -34.17 -32.21 6.60
CA TRP A 208 -33.55 -31.93 7.91
C TRP A 208 -32.31 -32.75 8.16
#